data_AF-A0A1V0NY47-F1
#
_entry.id   AF-A0A1V0NY47-F1
#
_cell.length_a   1.000
_cell.length_b   1.000
_cell.length_c   1.000
_cell.angle_alpha   90.00
_cell.angle_beta   90.00
_cell.angle_gamma   90.00
#
_symmetry.space_group_name_H-M   'P 1'
#
loop_
_entity.id
_entity.type
_entity.pdbx_description
1 polymer ?
#
loop_
_entity_poly.entity_id
_entity_poly.type
_entity_poly.pdbx_seq_one_letter_code
_entity_poly.pdbx_strand_id
1 'polypeptide(L)'
;MEKFTYFTTERYKLPKYGFKIHVSATVESYEKVFDLTKRYLLKQKLYYKYLSTREDFIKNISKTEFPAESGKLFTIYPENIKAAEKILEDLSEILVKFDRVYILSDRNFHSSKTVFYRFGFFQNIDGCTLVRNGKIWKDFQKTYFDLPAWLVDPFYQEKKELNEKNRLNDLDLTKIIRQNNGGNIYFGTLKNQKIIVKESRANILTFVNLKSEELRKNEFLMSEFLNSANFSQPIEKFRAWINHYYVYKFIDGQTLREFQSNFSLFDNLTVDKLVIFSTIIQQLIEILEEAHHKNVILDDIHPDNFLIDKANKIHFIDLEFAHKFDESRKVTAKTEGFYLKSWSKLTEMKKDLRKVGQLILFLVGQLNVFNQQERSLEETIILAAKIFERFEVKTNISELLTYLFTGSSTKKALEISKKLYFYKSDVFLHISKEYLEEPKNLVTFIKENKFENLGLNGLTGYLWKLSIFKKNKLIDEKIEYLLSQLSDSFLHLSENSYSPYLLNGSSGLALFLLTYNFEKYEKQIIKIANGMDVKFSKSMDFEKGLSGIAYFLLMVYQKTGNKKYLSWADEQLRTCKLFIKNKKLYNFYTKSYEEGFLKGYEGYKFIKELRRKL
;
A
#
# COMPACT_ATOMS: atom_id res chain seq x y z
N MET A 1 -34.73 11.23 18.86
CA MET A 1 -35.69 12.02 18.05
C MET A 1 -35.87 11.33 16.71
N GLU A 2 -37.07 11.40 16.13
CA GLU A 2 -37.33 10.86 14.79
C GLU A 2 -36.65 11.73 13.72
N LYS A 3 -36.05 11.10 12.69
CA LYS A 3 -35.33 11.77 11.59
C LYS A 3 -36.21 12.78 10.83
N PHE A 4 -37.51 12.55 10.79
CA PHE A 4 -38.48 13.38 10.08
C PHE A 4 -39.57 13.88 11.02
N THR A 5 -40.00 15.13 10.82
CA THR A 5 -41.21 15.68 11.44
C THR A 5 -42.32 15.73 10.37
N TYR A 6 -43.50 15.20 10.70
CA TYR A 6 -44.65 15.13 9.80
C TYR A 6 -45.72 16.15 10.19
N PHE A 7 -46.38 16.73 9.18
CA PHE A 7 -47.51 17.63 9.33
C PHE A 7 -48.66 17.14 8.47
N THR A 8 -49.85 17.13 9.08
CA THR A 8 -51.10 16.67 8.47
C THR A 8 -52.14 17.78 8.50
N THR A 9 -53.19 17.63 7.71
CA THR A 9 -54.28 18.61 7.55
C THR A 9 -55.58 17.87 7.28
N GLU A 10 -56.72 18.42 7.70
CA GLU A 10 -58.04 17.86 7.38
C GLU A 10 -58.59 18.39 6.04
N ARG A 11 -57.86 19.30 5.37
CA ARG A 11 -58.31 19.99 4.16
C ARG A 11 -58.55 19.05 2.97
N TYR A 12 -57.81 17.95 2.87
CA TYR A 12 -57.96 16.95 1.82
C TYR A 12 -57.51 15.58 2.30
N LYS A 13 -58.00 14.53 1.64
CA LYS A 13 -57.53 13.15 1.88
C LYS A 13 -56.24 12.91 1.10
N LEU A 14 -55.17 12.52 1.78
CA LEU A 14 -53.88 12.23 1.16
C LEU A 14 -54.02 11.15 0.06
N PRO A 15 -53.66 11.45 -1.20
CA PRO A 15 -53.67 10.45 -2.27
C PRO A 15 -52.70 9.30 -1.99
N LYS A 16 -52.96 8.13 -2.59
CA LYS A 16 -52.06 6.96 -2.46
C LYS A 16 -50.69 7.21 -3.11
N TYR A 17 -50.69 7.85 -4.27
CA TYR A 17 -49.52 8.20 -5.06
C TYR A 17 -49.80 9.48 -5.86
N GLY A 18 -48.75 10.15 -6.30
CA GLY A 18 -48.83 11.36 -7.10
C GLY A 18 -47.46 12.00 -7.28
N PHE A 19 -47.45 13.23 -7.80
CA PHE A 19 -46.24 14.05 -7.80
C PHE A 19 -46.01 14.64 -6.42
N LYS A 20 -44.92 14.23 -5.77
CA LYS A 20 -44.43 14.85 -4.54
C LYS A 20 -43.37 15.88 -4.88
N ILE A 21 -43.35 16.96 -4.10
CA ILE A 21 -42.45 18.08 -4.30
C ILE A 21 -41.36 17.99 -3.23
N HIS A 22 -40.12 18.22 -3.63
CA HIS A 22 -38.99 18.29 -2.73
C HIS A 22 -38.34 19.67 -2.79
N VAL A 23 -37.99 20.19 -1.63
CA VAL A 23 -37.19 21.40 -1.52
C VAL A 23 -35.79 21.00 -1.07
N SER A 24 -34.79 21.51 -1.76
CA SER A 24 -33.37 21.38 -1.45
C SER A 24 -32.79 22.72 -0.98
N ALA A 25 -31.69 22.64 -0.25
CA ALA A 25 -30.91 23.77 0.20
C ALA A 25 -29.41 23.43 0.15
N THR A 26 -28.57 24.44 0.35
CA THR A 26 -27.17 24.26 0.76
C THR A 26 -27.06 24.29 2.28
N VAL A 27 -25.92 23.89 2.84
CA VAL A 27 -25.67 24.00 4.29
C VAL A 27 -25.69 25.45 4.76
N GLU A 28 -25.28 26.39 3.91
CA GLU A 28 -25.25 27.83 4.19
C GLU A 28 -26.65 28.46 4.13
N SER A 29 -27.51 27.98 3.22
CA SER A 29 -28.86 28.51 3.03
C SER A 29 -29.94 27.80 3.85
N TYR A 30 -29.57 26.77 4.63
CA TYR A 30 -30.48 25.90 5.36
C TYR A 30 -31.56 26.66 6.14
N GLU A 31 -31.18 27.55 7.08
CA GLU A 31 -32.12 28.26 7.97
C GLU A 31 -33.14 29.08 7.17
N LYS A 32 -32.65 29.87 6.21
CA LYS A 32 -33.50 30.75 5.40
C LYS A 32 -34.47 29.96 4.51
N VAL A 33 -33.99 28.90 3.85
CA VAL A 33 -34.84 28.06 2.99
C VAL A 33 -35.89 27.34 3.84
N PHE A 34 -35.48 26.84 5.01
CA PHE A 34 -36.35 26.15 5.95
C PHE A 34 -37.49 27.06 6.42
N ASP A 35 -37.17 28.26 6.92
CA ASP A 35 -38.16 29.20 7.45
C ASP A 35 -39.16 29.66 6.37
N LEU A 36 -38.65 30.00 5.19
CA LEU A 36 -39.50 30.46 4.08
C LEU A 36 -40.45 29.35 3.60
N THR A 37 -39.92 28.14 3.45
CA THR A 37 -40.72 26.99 3.02
C THR A 37 -41.74 26.62 4.10
N LYS A 38 -41.33 26.53 5.37
CA LYS A 38 -42.23 26.22 6.48
C LYS A 38 -43.35 27.24 6.61
N ARG A 39 -43.04 28.54 6.51
CA ARG A 39 -44.06 29.62 6.54
C ARG A 39 -45.08 29.48 5.42
N TYR A 40 -44.61 29.19 4.20
CA TYR A 40 -45.50 28.94 3.06
C TYR A 40 -46.40 27.72 3.31
N LEU A 41 -45.82 26.59 3.71
CA LEU A 41 -46.56 25.34 3.92
C LEU A 41 -47.61 25.44 5.03
N LEU A 42 -47.29 26.14 6.13
CA LEU A 42 -48.24 26.40 7.23
C LEU A 42 -49.43 27.23 6.76
N LYS A 43 -49.20 28.27 5.95
CA LYS A 43 -50.26 29.11 5.38
C LYS A 43 -51.19 28.31 4.45
N GLN A 44 -50.62 27.40 3.66
CA GLN A 44 -51.39 26.59 2.69
C GLN A 44 -52.09 25.37 3.32
N LYS A 45 -51.77 25.01 4.57
CA LYS A 45 -52.31 23.83 5.29
C LYS A 45 -52.17 22.55 4.48
N LEU A 46 -50.93 22.16 4.16
CA LEU A 46 -50.60 20.99 3.32
C LEU A 46 -50.10 19.80 4.14
N TYR A 47 -50.18 18.59 3.57
CA TYR A 47 -49.42 17.44 4.06
C TYR A 47 -47.96 17.58 3.63
N TYR A 48 -47.03 17.53 4.58
CA TYR A 48 -45.60 17.54 4.30
C TYR A 48 -44.80 16.90 5.44
N LYS A 49 -43.53 16.61 5.15
CA LYS A 49 -42.52 16.27 6.15
C LYS A 49 -41.23 17.01 5.88
N TYR A 50 -40.39 17.16 6.89
CA TYR A 50 -39.04 17.70 6.76
C TYR A 50 -38.06 17.01 7.71
N LEU A 51 -36.76 17.18 7.48
CA LEU A 51 -35.71 16.69 8.38
C LEU A 51 -35.70 17.48 9.69
N SER A 52 -35.88 16.78 10.82
CA SER A 52 -36.22 17.36 12.12
C SER A 52 -35.18 18.33 12.67
N THR A 53 -33.90 18.11 12.34
CA THR A 53 -32.77 18.90 12.85
C THR A 53 -31.83 19.33 11.74
N ARG A 54 -30.99 20.34 12.02
CA ARG A 54 -29.93 20.77 11.11
C ARG A 54 -28.89 19.66 10.90
N GLU A 55 -28.62 18.87 11.94
CA GLU A 55 -27.72 17.72 11.92
C GLU A 55 -28.25 16.61 10.99
N ASP A 56 -29.56 16.34 11.01
CA ASP A 56 -30.20 15.40 10.08
C ASP A 56 -30.06 15.87 8.62
N PHE A 57 -30.18 17.18 8.37
CA PHE A 57 -29.94 17.75 7.06
C PHE A 57 -28.47 17.64 6.61
N ILE A 58 -27.52 17.97 7.49
CA ILE A 58 -26.09 17.80 7.21
C ILE A 58 -25.76 16.35 6.86
N LYS A 59 -26.33 15.38 7.59
CA LYS A 59 -26.18 13.96 7.31
C LYS A 59 -26.78 13.61 5.94
N ASN A 60 -27.95 14.15 5.60
CA ASN A 60 -28.61 13.91 4.31
C ASN A 60 -27.81 14.44 3.11
N ILE A 61 -27.03 15.51 3.27
CA ILE A 61 -26.19 16.04 2.19
C ILE A 61 -24.73 15.58 2.28
N SER A 62 -24.45 14.56 3.09
CA SER A 62 -23.10 14.03 3.28
C SER A 62 -22.68 13.08 2.15
N LYS A 63 -21.37 12.93 1.94
CA LYS A 63 -20.75 11.99 0.99
C LYS A 63 -21.20 10.54 1.20
N THR A 64 -21.60 10.20 2.43
CA THR A 64 -22.01 8.85 2.87
C THR A 64 -23.51 8.58 2.78
N GLU A 65 -24.36 9.57 2.51
CA GLU A 65 -25.79 9.35 2.28
C GLU A 65 -26.02 8.62 0.95
N PHE A 66 -27.15 7.91 0.82
CA PHE A 66 -27.52 7.32 -0.45
C PHE A 66 -27.79 8.41 -1.51
N PRO A 67 -27.18 8.33 -2.71
CA PRO A 67 -27.35 9.37 -3.73
C PRO A 67 -28.81 9.62 -4.14
N ALA A 68 -29.67 8.61 -4.02
CA ALA A 68 -31.11 8.73 -4.32
C ALA A 68 -31.89 9.58 -3.29
N GLU A 69 -31.41 9.69 -2.05
CA GLU A 69 -32.09 10.38 -0.95
C GLU A 69 -31.49 11.73 -0.59
N SER A 70 -30.29 12.01 -1.08
CA SER A 70 -29.56 13.25 -0.78
C SER A 70 -30.25 14.51 -1.29
N GLY A 71 -30.21 15.57 -0.49
CA GLY A 71 -30.66 16.92 -0.82
C GLY A 71 -32.13 17.22 -0.50
N LYS A 72 -32.87 16.29 0.09
CA LYS A 72 -34.31 16.43 0.37
C LYS A 72 -34.54 17.02 1.76
N LEU A 73 -34.66 18.35 1.85
CA LEU A 73 -34.97 19.04 3.11
C LEU A 73 -36.46 18.93 3.46
N PHE A 74 -37.34 19.21 2.50
CA PHE A 74 -38.79 19.00 2.63
C PHE A 74 -39.27 17.96 1.61
N THR A 75 -40.30 17.22 1.97
CA THR A 75 -41.17 16.49 1.04
C THR A 75 -42.61 16.96 1.25
N ILE A 76 -43.25 17.45 0.20
CA ILE A 76 -44.61 18.00 0.21
C ILE A 76 -45.50 17.10 -0.64
N TYR A 77 -46.74 16.88 -0.18
CA TYR A 77 -47.68 15.92 -0.77
C TYR A 77 -48.98 16.62 -1.24
N PRO A 78 -49.01 17.19 -2.45
CA PRO A 78 -50.19 17.85 -3.00
C PRO A 78 -51.39 16.90 -3.18
N GLU A 79 -52.62 17.44 -3.15
CA GLU A 79 -53.85 16.67 -3.37
C GLU A 79 -54.05 16.19 -4.82
N ASN A 80 -53.58 16.99 -5.79
CA ASN A 80 -53.74 16.74 -7.22
C ASN A 80 -52.68 17.52 -8.02
N ILE A 81 -52.66 17.32 -9.34
CA ILE A 81 -51.68 17.93 -10.25
C ILE A 81 -51.76 19.47 -10.24
N LYS A 82 -52.95 20.06 -10.22
CA LYS A 82 -53.13 21.52 -10.20
C LYS A 82 -52.57 22.14 -8.92
N ALA A 83 -52.83 21.51 -7.77
CA ALA A 83 -52.25 21.93 -6.50
C ALA A 83 -50.72 21.80 -6.52
N ALA A 84 -50.20 20.72 -7.09
CA ALA A 84 -48.76 20.52 -7.23
C ALA A 84 -48.10 21.61 -8.07
N GLU A 85 -48.67 21.93 -9.24
CA GLU A 85 -48.19 23.01 -10.12
C GLU A 85 -48.12 24.35 -9.37
N LYS A 86 -49.20 24.73 -8.68
CA LYS A 86 -49.24 25.99 -7.93
C LYS A 86 -48.19 26.07 -6.83
N ILE A 87 -47.98 24.97 -6.10
CA ILE A 87 -46.96 24.90 -5.04
C ILE A 87 -45.54 24.99 -5.65
N LEU A 88 -45.32 24.34 -6.80
CA LEU A 88 -44.05 24.38 -7.51
C LEU A 88 -43.71 25.81 -7.99
N GLU A 89 -44.67 26.52 -8.56
CA GLU A 89 -44.54 27.93 -8.97
C GLU A 89 -44.20 28.83 -7.77
N ASP A 90 -45.05 28.81 -6.74
CA ASP A 90 -44.92 29.68 -5.58
C ASP A 90 -43.57 29.48 -4.87
N LEU A 91 -43.20 28.23 -4.60
CA LEU A 91 -41.93 27.93 -3.93
C LEU A 91 -40.72 28.27 -4.81
N SER A 92 -40.84 28.13 -6.14
CA SER A 92 -39.74 28.49 -7.05
C SER A 92 -39.48 29.99 -7.06
N GLU A 93 -40.52 30.81 -6.97
CA GLU A 93 -40.40 32.26 -6.83
C GLU A 93 -39.83 32.64 -5.46
N ILE A 94 -40.41 32.10 -4.38
CA ILE A 94 -39.97 32.38 -2.99
C ILE A 94 -38.49 32.05 -2.79
N LEU A 95 -38.02 30.96 -3.40
CA LEU A 95 -36.68 30.43 -3.17
C LEU A 95 -35.68 30.74 -4.30
N VAL A 96 -36.03 31.63 -5.24
CA VAL A 96 -35.25 31.91 -6.46
C VAL A 96 -33.79 32.32 -6.20
N LYS A 97 -33.50 32.93 -5.04
CA LYS A 97 -32.17 33.44 -4.67
C LYS A 97 -31.24 32.39 -4.06
N PHE A 98 -31.74 31.19 -3.75
CA PHE A 98 -30.97 30.17 -3.06
C PHE A 98 -30.41 29.12 -4.03
N ASP A 99 -29.35 28.45 -3.60
CA ASP A 99 -28.77 27.32 -4.31
C ASP A 99 -29.09 25.99 -3.60
N ARG A 100 -28.62 24.88 -4.18
CA ARG A 100 -29.07 23.53 -3.84
C ARG A 100 -27.96 22.51 -3.66
N VAL A 101 -28.31 21.43 -2.97
CA VAL A 101 -27.78 20.10 -3.28
C VAL A 101 -28.68 19.44 -4.32
N TYR A 102 -28.11 18.96 -5.43
CA TYR A 102 -28.93 18.39 -6.50
C TYR A 102 -29.56 17.05 -6.08
N ILE A 103 -30.86 16.90 -6.29
CA ILE A 103 -31.59 15.66 -6.00
C ILE A 103 -31.60 14.78 -7.25
N LEU A 104 -30.78 13.73 -7.27
CA LEU A 104 -30.60 12.88 -8.46
C LEU A 104 -31.88 12.12 -8.87
N SER A 105 -32.71 11.75 -7.90
CA SER A 105 -33.96 11.00 -8.12
C SER A 105 -35.12 11.86 -8.65
N ASP A 106 -34.93 13.17 -8.73
CA ASP A 106 -35.99 14.13 -9.01
C ASP A 106 -35.64 15.00 -10.23
N ARG A 107 -36.67 15.66 -10.76
CA ARG A 107 -36.54 16.67 -11.80
C ARG A 107 -36.74 18.05 -11.17
N ASN A 108 -35.90 19.02 -11.55
CA ASN A 108 -36.07 20.39 -11.10
C ASN A 108 -37.23 21.06 -11.85
N PHE A 109 -38.02 21.89 -11.18
CA PHE A 109 -39.13 22.59 -11.82
C PHE A 109 -38.61 23.77 -12.64
N HIS A 110 -38.79 23.73 -13.96
CA HIS A 110 -38.29 24.74 -14.91
C HIS A 110 -36.81 25.13 -14.69
N SER A 111 -36.54 26.41 -14.39
CA SER A 111 -35.22 26.95 -14.05
C SER A 111 -34.94 26.98 -12.55
N SER A 112 -35.90 26.55 -11.72
CA SER A 112 -35.73 26.47 -10.27
C SER A 112 -34.55 25.60 -9.92
N LYS A 113 -33.72 26.12 -9.02
CA LYS A 113 -32.62 25.38 -8.42
C LYS A 113 -33.14 24.57 -7.24
N THR A 114 -33.87 25.17 -6.33
CA THR A 114 -34.18 24.55 -5.04
C THR A 114 -35.42 23.67 -5.04
N VAL A 115 -36.30 23.78 -6.04
CA VAL A 115 -37.58 23.07 -6.07
C VAL A 115 -37.57 21.96 -7.11
N PHE A 116 -37.88 20.76 -6.64
CA PHE A 116 -37.82 19.51 -7.38
C PHE A 116 -39.14 18.75 -7.25
N TYR A 117 -39.39 17.83 -8.17
CA TYR A 117 -40.52 16.92 -8.08
C TYR A 117 -40.17 15.54 -8.63
N ARG A 118 -40.91 14.54 -8.13
CA ARG A 118 -40.97 13.21 -8.72
C ARG A 118 -42.32 12.56 -8.49
N PHE A 119 -42.67 11.62 -9.37
CA PHE A 119 -43.82 10.76 -9.15
C PHE A 119 -43.46 9.66 -8.14
N GLY A 120 -44.39 9.33 -7.26
CA GLY A 120 -44.21 8.24 -6.31
C GLY A 120 -45.36 8.06 -5.33
N PHE A 121 -45.24 7.02 -4.51
CA PHE A 121 -46.16 6.76 -3.42
C PHE A 121 -45.98 7.79 -2.31
N PHE A 122 -47.12 8.17 -1.71
CA PHE A 122 -47.17 9.07 -0.54
C PHE A 122 -47.21 8.26 0.76
N GLN A 123 -47.69 7.03 0.70
CA GLN A 123 -47.77 6.08 1.80
C GLN A 123 -46.94 4.85 1.45
N ASN A 124 -46.20 4.32 2.42
CA ASN A 124 -45.43 3.10 2.23
C ASN A 124 -46.40 1.91 2.27
N ILE A 125 -46.77 1.41 1.09
CA ILE A 125 -47.70 0.29 0.91
C ILE A 125 -46.91 -0.86 0.32
N ASP A 126 -47.13 -2.08 0.83
CA ASP A 126 -46.39 -3.27 0.42
C ASP A 126 -46.29 -3.39 -1.11
N GLY A 127 -45.04 -3.45 -1.57
CA GLY A 127 -44.67 -3.63 -2.96
C GLY A 127 -44.58 -2.36 -3.82
N CYS A 128 -45.12 -1.20 -3.40
CA CYS A 128 -45.03 0.10 -4.11
C CYS A 128 -45.06 0.00 -5.65
N THR A 129 -45.98 -0.84 -6.16
CA THR A 129 -46.07 -1.24 -7.57
C THR A 129 -47.40 -0.74 -8.15
N LEU A 130 -47.34 -0.18 -9.36
CA LEU A 130 -48.49 0.16 -10.18
C LEU A 130 -48.52 -0.73 -11.41
N VAL A 131 -49.70 -1.26 -11.74
CA VAL A 131 -49.93 -2.03 -12.97
C VAL A 131 -51.05 -1.35 -13.74
N ARG A 132 -50.79 -1.00 -15.01
CA ARG A 132 -51.80 -0.43 -15.90
C ARG A 132 -51.58 -0.92 -17.33
N ASN A 133 -52.63 -1.46 -17.94
CA ASN A 133 -52.60 -1.97 -19.32
C ASN A 133 -51.42 -2.92 -19.59
N GLY A 134 -51.16 -3.85 -18.66
CA GLY A 134 -50.04 -4.80 -18.75
C GLY A 134 -48.65 -4.22 -18.47
N LYS A 135 -48.50 -2.90 -18.31
CA LYS A 135 -47.24 -2.25 -17.94
C LYS A 135 -47.11 -2.18 -16.42
N ILE A 136 -45.92 -2.48 -15.90
CA ILE A 136 -45.59 -2.46 -14.46
C ILE A 136 -44.62 -1.31 -14.20
N TRP A 137 -44.90 -0.52 -13.16
CA TRP A 137 -44.00 0.51 -12.65
C TRP A 137 -43.80 0.34 -11.15
N LYS A 138 -42.57 0.52 -10.66
CA LYS A 138 -42.22 0.34 -9.25
C LYS A 138 -41.50 1.57 -8.71
N ASP A 139 -41.98 2.10 -7.58
CA ASP A 139 -41.35 3.23 -6.86
C ASP A 139 -40.25 2.71 -5.95
N PHE A 140 -39.08 2.48 -6.53
CA PHE A 140 -37.85 2.16 -5.78
C PHE A 140 -36.86 3.32 -5.85
N GLN A 141 -35.88 3.30 -4.94
CA GLN A 141 -34.81 4.29 -4.93
C GLN A 141 -34.00 4.22 -6.23
N LYS A 142 -34.00 5.32 -6.98
CA LYS A 142 -33.30 5.48 -8.27
C LYS A 142 -32.45 6.74 -8.19
N THR A 143 -31.39 6.81 -8.99
CA THR A 143 -30.52 8.00 -9.11
C THR A 143 -30.79 8.80 -10.38
N TYR A 144 -32.00 8.68 -10.90
CA TYR A 144 -32.51 9.40 -12.06
C TYR A 144 -34.02 9.62 -11.89
N PHE A 145 -34.54 10.65 -12.55
CA PHE A 145 -35.98 10.89 -12.62
C PHE A 145 -36.66 9.79 -13.42
N ASP A 146 -37.73 9.23 -12.87
CA ASP A 146 -38.47 8.13 -13.45
C ASP A 146 -39.98 8.35 -13.35
N LEU A 147 -40.71 7.85 -14.35
CA LEU A 147 -42.14 8.05 -14.50
C LEU A 147 -42.79 6.77 -15.08
N PRO A 148 -44.01 6.40 -14.65
CA PRO A 148 -44.74 5.33 -15.30
C PRO A 148 -44.92 5.61 -16.79
N ALA A 149 -44.71 4.59 -17.64
CA ALA A 149 -44.74 4.73 -19.10
C ALA A 149 -46.10 5.15 -19.71
N TRP A 150 -47.16 5.21 -18.92
CA TRP A 150 -48.50 5.68 -19.33
C TRP A 150 -48.80 7.11 -18.85
N LEU A 151 -47.86 7.76 -18.18
CA LEU A 151 -48.03 9.10 -17.63
C LEU A 151 -47.09 10.05 -18.37
N VAL A 152 -47.63 11.21 -18.76
CA VAL A 152 -46.85 12.32 -19.33
C VAL A 152 -46.55 13.30 -18.20
N ASP A 153 -45.30 13.76 -18.12
CA ASP A 153 -44.91 14.75 -17.11
C ASP A 153 -45.64 16.09 -17.37
N PRO A 154 -46.57 16.50 -16.49
CA PRO A 154 -47.38 17.70 -16.71
C PRO A 154 -46.60 18.99 -16.51
N PHE A 155 -45.43 18.94 -15.85
CA PHE A 155 -44.62 20.12 -15.52
C PHE A 155 -43.41 20.28 -16.43
N TYR A 156 -43.16 19.29 -17.31
CA TYR A 156 -42.02 19.32 -18.20
C TYR A 156 -42.20 20.39 -19.28
N GLN A 157 -41.22 21.27 -19.39
CA GLN A 157 -41.06 22.17 -20.52
C GLN A 157 -39.79 21.80 -21.24
N GLU A 158 -39.88 21.61 -22.55
CA GLU A 158 -38.74 21.31 -23.40
C GLU A 158 -37.73 22.46 -23.34
N LYS A 159 -36.52 22.18 -22.83
CA LYS A 159 -35.42 23.14 -22.86
C LYS A 159 -34.68 23.00 -24.18
N LYS A 160 -34.61 24.09 -24.96
CA LYS A 160 -33.87 24.19 -26.24
C LYS A 160 -32.33 24.05 -26.10
N GLU A 161 -31.77 23.97 -24.88
CA GLU A 161 -30.33 24.09 -24.61
C GLU A 161 -29.58 22.76 -24.33
N LEU A 162 -30.10 21.59 -24.71
CA LEU A 162 -29.45 20.31 -24.40
C LEU A 162 -28.46 19.78 -25.45
N ASN A 163 -28.19 20.54 -26.51
CA ASN A 163 -27.26 20.17 -27.59
C ASN A 163 -25.88 20.84 -27.47
N GLU A 164 -25.50 21.37 -26.31
CA GLU A 164 -24.12 21.80 -26.11
C GLU A 164 -23.22 20.57 -26.05
N LYS A 165 -22.27 20.48 -27.00
CA LYS A 165 -21.22 19.48 -26.99
C LYS A 165 -20.44 19.59 -25.68
N ASN A 166 -20.70 18.67 -24.76
CA ASN A 166 -20.07 18.62 -23.46
C ASN A 166 -18.76 17.82 -23.57
N ARG A 167 -17.71 18.27 -22.86
CA ARG A 167 -16.41 17.59 -22.79
C ARG A 167 -16.52 16.11 -22.37
N LEU A 168 -17.56 15.72 -21.61
CA LEU A 168 -17.85 14.30 -21.31
C LEU A 168 -18.06 13.45 -22.56
N ASN A 169 -18.66 14.01 -23.62
CA ASN A 169 -18.95 13.28 -24.86
C ASN A 169 -17.67 12.95 -25.66
N ASP A 170 -16.56 13.62 -25.35
CA ASP A 170 -15.27 13.35 -25.95
C ASP A 170 -14.47 12.27 -25.19
N LEU A 171 -15.00 11.76 -24.06
CA LEU A 171 -14.38 10.73 -23.23
C LEU A 171 -15.12 9.40 -23.42
N ASP A 172 -14.38 8.33 -23.68
CA ASP A 172 -14.94 6.98 -23.76
C ASP A 172 -14.93 6.34 -22.36
N LEU A 173 -15.94 6.65 -21.55
CA LEU A 173 -16.08 6.13 -20.19
C LEU A 173 -16.75 4.75 -20.22
N THR A 174 -15.99 3.71 -19.88
CA THR A 174 -16.42 2.32 -20.05
C THR A 174 -16.82 1.62 -18.76
N LYS A 175 -16.40 2.13 -17.60
CA LYS A 175 -16.68 1.50 -16.30
C LYS A 175 -16.77 2.52 -15.17
N ILE A 176 -17.67 2.29 -14.23
CA ILE A 176 -17.69 3.01 -12.94
C ILE A 176 -16.92 2.16 -11.92
N ILE A 177 -15.86 2.72 -11.36
CA ILE A 177 -15.01 2.08 -10.33
C ILE A 177 -15.64 2.24 -8.96
N ARG A 178 -16.13 3.44 -8.64
CA ARG A 178 -16.71 3.77 -7.34
C ARG A 178 -17.86 4.75 -7.48
N GLN A 179 -18.89 4.56 -6.67
CA GLN A 179 -20.02 5.47 -6.56
C GLN A 179 -20.18 5.90 -5.10
N ASN A 180 -20.39 7.20 -4.88
CA ASN A 180 -20.85 7.75 -3.62
C ASN A 180 -21.62 9.05 -3.90
N ASN A 181 -22.17 9.69 -2.86
CA ASN A 181 -22.96 10.90 -3.03
C ASN A 181 -22.13 12.11 -3.49
N GLY A 182 -20.87 12.20 -3.06
CA GLY A 182 -19.96 13.26 -3.47
C GLY A 182 -19.49 13.18 -4.93
N GLY A 183 -19.68 12.02 -5.58
CA GLY A 183 -19.41 11.82 -7.00
C GLY A 183 -18.86 10.44 -7.31
N ASN A 184 -18.86 10.10 -8.59
CA ASN A 184 -18.39 8.83 -9.11
C ASN A 184 -16.92 8.89 -9.55
N ILE A 185 -16.29 7.71 -9.61
CA ILE A 185 -14.99 7.51 -10.25
C ILE A 185 -15.20 6.62 -11.47
N TYR A 186 -14.80 7.09 -12.64
CA TYR A 186 -14.94 6.41 -13.91
C TYR A 186 -13.58 5.99 -14.45
N PHE A 187 -13.55 4.85 -15.12
CA PHE A 187 -12.48 4.42 -16.00
C PHE A 187 -12.89 4.66 -17.44
N GLY A 188 -11.95 5.07 -18.28
CA GLY A 188 -12.20 5.26 -19.70
C GLY A 188 -10.94 5.48 -20.51
N THR A 189 -11.11 5.95 -21.73
CA THR A 189 -10.02 6.37 -22.62
C THR A 189 -10.21 7.78 -23.15
N LEU A 190 -9.08 8.48 -23.33
CA LEU A 190 -8.99 9.76 -24.02
C LEU A 190 -7.88 9.65 -25.06
N LYS A 191 -8.24 9.72 -26.36
CA LYS A 191 -7.28 9.59 -27.47
C LYS A 191 -6.36 8.36 -27.32
N ASN A 192 -6.94 7.18 -27.06
CA ASN A 192 -6.25 5.91 -26.80
C ASN A 192 -5.43 5.82 -25.49
N GLN A 193 -5.38 6.87 -24.68
CA GLN A 193 -4.77 6.81 -23.35
C GLN A 193 -5.79 6.40 -22.31
N LYS A 194 -5.46 5.40 -21.47
CA LYS A 194 -6.30 5.00 -20.33
C LYS A 194 -6.31 6.12 -19.27
N ILE A 195 -7.51 6.47 -18.79
CA ILE A 195 -7.73 7.56 -17.85
C ILE A 195 -8.66 7.16 -16.70
N ILE A 196 -8.52 7.89 -15.59
CA ILE A 196 -9.48 7.93 -14.50
C ILE A 196 -10.15 9.30 -14.51
N VAL A 197 -11.48 9.33 -14.42
CA VAL A 197 -12.24 10.57 -14.27
C VAL A 197 -12.93 10.56 -12.92
N LYS A 198 -12.62 11.52 -12.06
CA LYS A 198 -13.25 11.69 -10.76
C LYS A 198 -14.27 12.82 -10.82
N GLU A 199 -15.56 12.49 -10.69
CA GLU A 199 -16.67 13.45 -10.59
C GLU A 199 -16.74 14.03 -9.18
N SER A 200 -17.02 15.33 -9.09
CA SER A 200 -17.35 16.03 -7.86
C SER A 200 -18.69 16.75 -8.01
N ARG A 201 -19.65 16.39 -7.17
CA ARG A 201 -20.97 17.00 -7.10
C ARG A 201 -20.96 18.21 -6.18
N ALA A 202 -21.53 19.31 -6.67
CA ALA A 202 -21.55 20.58 -5.96
C ALA A 202 -22.32 20.47 -4.63
N ASN A 203 -21.88 21.23 -3.62
CA ASN A 203 -22.53 21.37 -2.31
C ASN A 203 -22.69 20.08 -1.46
N ILE A 204 -22.12 18.95 -1.86
CA ILE A 204 -22.06 17.74 -1.02
C ILE A 204 -20.98 17.90 0.05
N LEU A 205 -21.31 17.53 1.29
CA LEU A 205 -20.39 17.64 2.43
C LEU A 205 -19.59 16.36 2.63
N THR A 206 -18.28 16.49 2.80
CA THR A 206 -17.45 15.40 3.34
C THR A 206 -17.38 15.51 4.86
N PHE A 207 -17.28 16.74 5.37
CA PHE A 207 -17.42 17.09 6.79
C PHE A 207 -18.34 18.30 6.91
N VAL A 208 -18.82 18.59 8.13
CA VAL A 208 -19.79 19.67 8.42
C VAL A 208 -19.43 21.00 7.75
N ASN A 209 -18.14 21.35 7.68
CA ASN A 209 -17.65 22.60 7.12
C ASN A 209 -16.70 22.40 5.93
N LEU A 210 -16.79 21.27 5.23
CA LEU A 210 -15.90 20.96 4.11
C LEU A 210 -16.63 20.22 3.00
N LYS A 211 -16.75 20.87 1.84
CA LYS A 211 -17.42 20.30 0.67
C LYS A 211 -16.50 19.31 -0.05
N SER A 212 -17.08 18.27 -0.65
CA SER A 212 -16.34 17.30 -1.47
C SER A 212 -15.66 17.95 -2.68
N GLU A 213 -16.20 19.06 -3.20
CA GLU A 213 -15.58 19.81 -4.30
C GLU A 213 -14.32 20.55 -3.92
N GLU A 214 -14.23 21.06 -2.68
CA GLU A 214 -13.01 21.69 -2.16
C GLU A 214 -11.87 20.67 -2.10
N LEU A 215 -12.16 19.48 -1.55
CA LEU A 215 -11.21 18.38 -1.45
C LEU A 215 -10.75 17.89 -2.83
N ARG A 216 -11.69 17.68 -3.76
CA ARG A 216 -11.33 17.22 -5.11
C ARG A 216 -10.53 18.24 -5.89
N LYS A 217 -10.88 19.52 -5.77
CA LYS A 217 -10.11 20.61 -6.38
C LYS A 217 -8.69 20.63 -5.81
N ASN A 218 -8.57 20.48 -4.50
CA ASN A 218 -7.28 20.40 -3.82
C ASN A 218 -6.44 19.21 -4.31
N GLU A 219 -7.03 18.03 -4.44
CA GLU A 219 -6.37 16.85 -5.00
C GLU A 219 -5.70 17.14 -6.36
N PHE A 220 -6.45 17.75 -7.29
CA PHE A 220 -5.94 18.08 -8.61
C PHE A 220 -4.78 19.09 -8.55
N LEU A 221 -4.94 20.16 -7.75
CA LEU A 221 -3.92 21.19 -7.59
C LEU A 221 -2.65 20.65 -6.91
N MET A 222 -2.78 19.79 -5.90
CA MET A 222 -1.65 19.15 -5.24
C MET A 222 -0.95 18.15 -6.16
N SER A 223 -1.71 17.43 -6.99
CA SER A 223 -1.15 16.56 -8.03
C SER A 223 -0.35 17.36 -9.06
N GLU A 224 -0.87 18.51 -9.53
CA GLU A 224 -0.17 19.42 -10.43
C GLU A 224 1.09 20.01 -9.78
N PHE A 225 1.00 20.37 -8.49
CA PHE A 225 2.12 20.96 -7.75
C PHE A 225 3.25 19.95 -7.49
N LEU A 226 2.91 18.73 -7.10
CA LEU A 226 3.90 17.67 -6.88
C LEU A 226 4.53 17.19 -8.19
N ASN A 227 3.76 17.14 -9.29
CA ASN A 227 4.23 16.80 -10.64
C ASN A 227 5.27 15.65 -10.67
N SER A 228 4.90 14.49 -10.13
CA SER A 228 5.79 13.33 -10.05
C SER A 228 5.03 12.04 -10.28
N ALA A 229 5.67 11.10 -10.96
CA ALA A 229 5.10 9.79 -11.29
C ALA A 229 4.75 8.96 -10.04
N ASN A 230 5.26 9.35 -8.87
CA ASN A 230 4.92 8.76 -7.59
C ASN A 230 3.53 9.17 -7.06
N PHE A 231 2.92 10.19 -7.67
CA PHE A 231 1.59 10.70 -7.33
C PHE A 231 0.63 10.58 -8.52
N SER A 232 -0.66 10.76 -8.25
CA SER A 232 -1.68 10.96 -9.29
C SER A 232 -1.21 11.99 -10.33
N GLN A 233 -1.36 11.64 -11.61
CA GLN A 233 -0.91 12.46 -12.73
C GLN A 233 -2.11 13.16 -13.39
N PRO A 234 -2.35 14.46 -13.13
CA PRO A 234 -3.51 15.17 -13.65
C PRO A 234 -3.35 15.42 -15.15
N ILE A 235 -4.48 15.43 -15.88
CA ILE A 235 -4.54 15.71 -17.32
C ILE A 235 -5.32 17.00 -17.57
N GLU A 236 -6.58 17.03 -17.13
CA GLU A 236 -7.45 18.19 -17.31
C GLU A 236 -8.53 18.21 -16.23
N LYS A 237 -9.11 19.40 -16.02
CA LYS A 237 -10.33 19.58 -15.23
C LYS A 237 -11.33 20.39 -16.03
N PHE A 238 -12.60 20.04 -15.96
CA PHE A 238 -13.66 20.74 -16.67
C PHE A 238 -14.97 20.66 -15.90
N ARG A 239 -15.93 21.49 -16.30
CA ARG A 239 -17.29 21.45 -15.79
C ARG A 239 -18.22 20.90 -16.85
N ALA A 240 -19.14 20.07 -16.41
CA ALA A 240 -20.18 19.49 -17.24
C ALA A 240 -21.49 19.61 -16.48
N TRP A 241 -22.45 20.35 -17.05
CA TRP A 241 -23.69 20.72 -16.37
C TRP A 241 -23.40 21.40 -15.00
N ILE A 242 -23.78 20.80 -13.87
CA ILE A 242 -23.49 21.36 -12.53
C ILE A 242 -22.31 20.70 -11.81
N ASN A 243 -21.70 19.66 -12.38
CA ASN A 243 -20.65 18.89 -11.71
C ASN A 243 -19.26 19.24 -12.26
N HIS A 244 -18.26 19.05 -11.42
CA HIS A 244 -16.85 19.20 -11.80
C HIS A 244 -16.24 17.83 -12.05
N TYR A 245 -15.37 17.74 -13.05
CA TYR A 245 -14.70 16.51 -13.45
C TYR A 245 -13.20 16.74 -13.51
N TYR A 246 -12.45 15.79 -12.97
CA TYR A 246 -11.00 15.83 -12.87
C TYR A 246 -10.44 14.56 -13.49
N VAL A 247 -9.63 14.71 -14.53
CA VAL A 247 -9.10 13.62 -15.35
C VAL A 247 -7.65 13.38 -14.98
N TYR A 248 -7.31 12.11 -14.75
CA TYR A 248 -5.97 11.65 -14.38
C TYR A 248 -5.52 10.51 -15.30
N LYS A 249 -4.20 10.32 -15.44
CA LYS A 249 -3.66 9.13 -16.08
C LYS A 249 -4.04 7.89 -15.27
N PHE A 250 -4.44 6.82 -15.94
CA PHE A 250 -4.70 5.55 -15.29
C PHE A 250 -3.39 4.88 -14.83
N ILE A 251 -3.39 4.35 -13.61
CA ILE A 251 -2.30 3.55 -13.04
C ILE A 251 -2.81 2.10 -12.96
N ASP A 252 -2.16 1.18 -13.68
CA ASP A 252 -2.51 -0.24 -13.71
C ASP A 252 -1.90 -0.96 -12.49
N GLY A 253 -2.61 -0.89 -11.36
CA GLY A 253 -2.17 -1.48 -10.11
C GLY A 253 -3.32 -1.85 -9.18
N GLN A 254 -3.01 -2.61 -8.14
CA GLN A 254 -3.92 -2.92 -7.04
C GLN A 254 -3.59 -2.04 -5.83
N THR A 255 -4.55 -1.83 -4.92
CA THR A 255 -4.26 -1.11 -3.67
C THR A 255 -3.26 -1.88 -2.81
N LEU A 256 -2.53 -1.19 -1.92
CA LEU A 256 -1.67 -1.90 -0.95
C LEU A 256 -2.46 -2.80 0.00
N ARG A 257 -3.76 -2.55 0.19
CA ARG A 257 -4.65 -3.43 0.96
C ARG A 257 -4.88 -4.75 0.24
N GLU A 258 -5.28 -4.68 -1.03
CA GLU A 258 -5.47 -5.86 -1.88
C GLU A 258 -4.15 -6.62 -2.06
N PHE A 259 -3.05 -5.89 -2.27
CA PHE A 259 -1.72 -6.48 -2.32
C PHE A 259 -1.42 -7.26 -1.04
N GLN A 260 -1.57 -6.66 0.14
CA GLN A 260 -1.29 -7.35 1.41
C GLN A 260 -2.15 -8.61 1.61
N SER A 261 -3.42 -8.58 1.18
CA SER A 261 -4.31 -9.75 1.27
C SER A 261 -3.89 -10.88 0.32
N ASN A 262 -3.33 -10.55 -0.86
CA ASN A 262 -2.85 -11.54 -1.84
C ASN A 262 -1.38 -11.94 -1.62
N PHE A 263 -0.60 -11.08 -0.97
CA PHE A 263 0.83 -11.21 -0.69
C PHE A 263 1.02 -11.54 0.79
N SER A 264 0.80 -12.80 1.16
CA SER A 264 1.23 -13.26 2.49
C SER A 264 2.75 -13.33 2.53
N LEU A 265 3.36 -12.36 3.23
CA LEU A 265 4.80 -12.29 3.42
C LEU A 265 5.33 -13.59 4.03
N PHE A 266 4.61 -14.16 5.01
CA PHE A 266 5.10 -15.22 5.88
C PHE A 266 4.66 -16.65 5.50
N ASP A 267 3.63 -16.87 4.69
CA ASP A 267 3.15 -18.24 4.36
C ASP A 267 4.20 -19.10 3.61
N ASN A 268 5.09 -18.45 2.87
CA ASN A 268 6.21 -19.05 2.15
C ASN A 268 7.29 -17.98 1.99
N LEU A 269 7.99 -17.66 3.08
CA LEU A 269 8.94 -16.54 3.12
C LEU A 269 10.18 -16.83 2.26
N THR A 270 10.33 -16.08 1.17
CA THR A 270 11.48 -16.13 0.25
C THR A 270 12.29 -14.84 0.30
N VAL A 271 13.54 -14.88 -0.19
CA VAL A 271 14.38 -13.69 -0.35
C VAL A 271 13.70 -12.67 -1.27
N ASP A 272 13.08 -13.10 -2.38
CA ASP A 272 12.38 -12.20 -3.30
C ASP A 272 11.23 -11.46 -2.62
N LYS A 273 10.45 -12.14 -1.76
CA LYS A 273 9.40 -11.48 -0.99
C LYS A 273 9.96 -10.45 -0.02
N LEU A 274 11.09 -10.73 0.63
CA LEU A 274 11.78 -9.78 1.49
C LEU A 274 12.33 -8.57 0.71
N VAL A 275 12.85 -8.79 -0.50
CA VAL A 275 13.33 -7.72 -1.40
C VAL A 275 12.16 -6.85 -1.84
N ILE A 276 11.05 -7.44 -2.28
CA ILE A 276 9.82 -6.71 -2.64
C ILE A 276 9.33 -5.90 -1.44
N PHE A 277 9.23 -6.52 -0.27
CA PHE A 277 8.78 -5.87 0.96
C PHE A 277 9.69 -4.70 1.37
N SER A 278 11.02 -4.89 1.33
CA SER A 278 12.00 -3.83 1.59
C SER A 278 11.87 -2.68 0.58
N THR A 279 11.66 -3.01 -0.69
CA THR A 279 11.49 -2.04 -1.78
C THR A 279 10.19 -1.24 -1.61
N ILE A 280 9.11 -1.87 -1.15
CA ILE A 280 7.85 -1.18 -0.82
C ILE A 280 8.07 -0.21 0.34
N ILE A 281 8.72 -0.64 1.43
CA ILE A 281 9.01 0.24 2.58
C ILE A 281 9.84 1.45 2.15
N GLN A 282 10.88 1.22 1.35
CA GLN A 282 11.75 2.28 0.87
C GLN A 282 10.96 3.28 0.02
N GLN A 283 10.18 2.80 -0.95
CA GLN A 283 9.34 3.67 -1.79
C GLN A 283 8.32 4.47 -0.98
N LEU A 284 7.67 3.89 0.02
CA LEU A 284 6.73 4.61 0.90
C LEU A 284 7.39 5.81 1.58
N ILE A 285 8.64 5.65 2.01
CA ILE A 285 9.41 6.70 2.68
C ILE A 285 9.95 7.72 1.67
N GLU A 286 10.34 7.28 0.47
CA GLU A 286 10.73 8.16 -0.63
C GLU A 286 9.57 9.04 -1.10
N ILE A 287 8.36 8.49 -1.22
CA ILE A 287 7.14 9.26 -1.56
C ILE A 287 6.86 10.32 -0.48
N LEU A 288 6.97 9.92 0.79
CA LEU A 288 6.76 10.83 1.90
C LEU A 288 7.83 11.94 1.93
N GLU A 289 9.10 11.58 1.73
CA GLU A 289 10.21 12.54 1.67
C GLU A 289 10.05 13.49 0.48
N GLU A 290 9.67 12.99 -0.69
CA GLU A 290 9.43 13.82 -1.87
C GLU A 290 8.36 14.88 -1.62
N ALA A 291 7.24 14.49 -0.98
CA ALA A 291 6.19 15.43 -0.62
C ALA A 291 6.70 16.48 0.38
N HIS A 292 7.35 16.05 1.46
CA HIS A 292 7.83 16.96 2.51
C HIS A 292 8.97 17.87 2.02
N HIS A 293 9.81 17.40 1.10
CA HIS A 293 10.86 18.20 0.48
C HIS A 293 10.27 19.35 -0.37
N LYS A 294 9.09 19.12 -0.97
CA LYS A 294 8.30 20.14 -1.65
C LYS A 294 7.39 20.94 -0.69
N ASN A 295 7.59 20.81 0.62
CA ASN A 295 6.77 21.40 1.67
C ASN A 295 5.28 21.03 1.55
N VAL A 296 4.99 19.77 1.25
CA VAL A 296 3.62 19.21 1.19
C VAL A 296 3.45 18.13 2.26
N ILE A 297 2.41 18.26 3.08
CA ILE A 297 1.92 17.21 3.98
C ILE A 297 0.93 16.35 3.19
N LEU A 298 1.00 15.02 3.31
CA LEU A 298 0.06 14.11 2.64
C LEU A 298 -1.21 13.91 3.47
N ASP A 299 -1.06 13.82 4.79
CA ASP A 299 -2.10 13.64 5.80
C ASP A 299 -2.88 12.32 5.69
N ASP A 300 -3.51 11.94 4.58
CA ASP A 300 -4.33 10.72 4.52
C ASP A 300 -3.55 9.47 4.05
N ILE A 301 -2.61 9.04 4.88
CA ILE A 301 -1.74 7.88 4.62
C ILE A 301 -2.37 6.60 5.19
N HIS A 302 -2.88 5.74 4.30
CA HIS A 302 -3.40 4.40 4.59
C HIS A 302 -3.37 3.55 3.30
N PRO A 303 -3.51 2.21 3.35
CA PRO A 303 -3.14 1.34 2.23
C PRO A 303 -4.05 1.47 0.99
N ASP A 304 -5.25 2.02 1.12
CA ASP A 304 -6.16 2.21 -0.03
C ASP A 304 -5.80 3.44 -0.88
N ASN A 305 -5.01 4.37 -0.33
CA ASN A 305 -4.51 5.56 -1.04
C ASN A 305 -3.18 5.30 -1.76
N PHE A 306 -2.63 4.09 -1.66
CA PHE A 306 -1.45 3.66 -2.40
C PHE A 306 -1.80 2.53 -3.37
N LEU A 307 -1.41 2.67 -4.64
CA LEU A 307 -1.41 1.59 -5.61
C LEU A 307 -0.01 1.01 -5.76
N ILE A 308 0.06 -0.30 -5.99
CA ILE A 308 1.25 -1.00 -6.45
C ILE A 308 1.01 -1.56 -7.85
N ASP A 309 1.87 -1.19 -8.78
CA ASP A 309 1.80 -1.69 -10.16
C ASP A 309 2.51 -3.04 -10.32
N LYS A 310 2.45 -3.62 -11.53
CA LYS A 310 3.07 -4.91 -11.84
C LYS A 310 4.61 -4.89 -11.77
N ALA A 311 5.23 -3.72 -11.78
CA ALA A 311 6.67 -3.52 -11.60
C ALA A 311 7.04 -3.29 -10.12
N ASN A 312 6.09 -3.46 -9.20
CA ASN A 312 6.20 -3.15 -7.77
C ASN A 312 6.47 -1.67 -7.47
N LYS A 313 6.08 -0.76 -8.37
CA LYS A 313 6.16 0.67 -8.14
C LYS A 313 4.96 1.16 -7.33
N ILE A 314 5.21 1.98 -6.31
CA ILE A 314 4.19 2.55 -5.44
C ILE A 314 3.77 3.93 -5.93
N HIS A 315 2.46 4.19 -5.93
CA HIS A 315 1.87 5.46 -6.31
C HIS A 315 0.85 5.92 -5.27
N PHE A 316 0.94 7.17 -4.82
CA PHE A 316 -0.05 7.79 -3.93
C PHE A 316 -1.14 8.50 -4.74
N ILE A 317 -2.38 8.02 -4.64
CA ILE A 317 -3.45 8.35 -5.61
C ILE A 317 -4.54 9.30 -5.10
N ASP A 318 -4.59 9.57 -3.80
CA ASP A 318 -5.61 10.43 -3.19
C ASP A 318 -4.99 11.56 -2.38
N LEU A 319 -4.78 12.69 -3.07
CA LEU A 319 -4.26 13.94 -2.51
C LEU A 319 -5.40 14.88 -2.04
N GLU A 320 -6.64 14.40 -1.86
CA GLU A 320 -7.73 15.24 -1.30
C GLU A 320 -7.30 15.88 0.02
N PHE A 321 -6.48 15.15 0.80
CA PHE A 321 -5.93 15.60 2.07
C PHE A 321 -4.54 16.25 2.06
N ALA A 322 -3.87 16.32 0.91
CA ALA A 322 -2.56 16.95 0.87
C ALA A 322 -2.67 18.48 0.98
N HIS A 323 -1.66 19.14 1.53
CA HIS A 323 -1.62 20.62 1.64
C HIS A 323 -0.20 21.11 1.86
N LYS A 324 0.06 22.39 1.60
CA LYS A 324 1.38 22.97 1.83
C LYS A 324 1.64 23.18 3.32
N PHE A 325 2.91 23.21 3.71
CA PHE A 325 3.30 23.54 5.08
C PHE A 325 2.77 24.92 5.44
N ASP A 326 2.36 25.09 6.69
CA ASP A 326 1.81 26.33 7.27
C ASP A 326 0.47 26.82 6.69
N GLU A 327 -0.13 26.11 5.73
CA GLU A 327 -1.54 26.33 5.39
C GLU A 327 -2.42 25.76 6.50
N SER A 328 -3.09 26.64 7.26
CA SER A 328 -3.98 26.23 8.34
C SER A 328 -5.11 25.35 7.79
N ARG A 329 -5.06 24.06 8.10
CA ARG A 329 -6.07 23.13 7.60
C ARG A 329 -7.28 23.06 8.50
N LYS A 330 -8.46 23.03 7.89
CA LYS A 330 -9.74 22.92 8.61
C LYS A 330 -9.94 21.53 9.25
N VAL A 331 -9.41 20.46 8.62
CA VAL A 331 -9.66 19.07 9.02
C VAL A 331 -8.43 18.18 8.75
N THR A 332 -8.03 17.38 9.74
CA THR A 332 -7.02 16.31 9.60
C THR A 332 -7.72 14.98 9.27
N ALA A 333 -7.15 14.20 8.35
CA ALA A 333 -7.63 12.84 8.07
C ALA A 333 -7.42 11.90 9.28
N LYS A 334 -8.49 11.24 9.72
CA LYS A 334 -8.52 10.35 10.90
C LYS A 334 -8.97 8.94 10.52
N THR A 335 -8.24 8.33 9.60
CA THR A 335 -8.53 6.98 9.11
C THR A 335 -8.30 5.94 10.22
N GLU A 336 -9.29 5.09 10.44
CA GLU A 336 -9.27 4.07 11.50
C GLU A 336 -8.09 3.11 11.30
N GLY A 337 -7.37 2.79 12.38
CA GLY A 337 -6.14 1.99 12.34
C GLY A 337 -4.88 2.73 11.86
N PHE A 338 -5.04 3.95 11.34
CA PHE A 338 -3.92 4.77 10.85
C PHE A 338 -3.77 6.09 11.60
N TYR A 339 -4.69 6.44 12.51
CA TYR A 339 -4.60 7.66 13.33
C TYR A 339 -4.90 7.38 14.81
N LEU A 340 -4.03 7.86 15.71
CA LEU A 340 -4.26 7.83 17.16
C LEU A 340 -4.65 9.20 17.70
N LYS A 341 -5.59 9.23 18.65
CA LYS A 341 -6.08 10.47 19.27
C LYS A 341 -4.96 11.23 20.00
N SER A 342 -3.99 10.50 20.54
CA SER A 342 -2.79 11.05 21.18
C SER A 342 -1.94 11.90 20.23
N TRP A 343 -2.05 11.71 18.91
CA TRP A 343 -1.29 12.46 17.92
C TRP A 343 -1.90 13.82 17.56
N SER A 344 -3.05 14.16 18.14
CA SER A 344 -3.74 15.43 17.87
C SER A 344 -2.84 16.67 18.05
N LYS A 345 -1.96 16.65 19.05
CA LYS A 345 -1.02 17.74 19.37
C LYS A 345 0.32 17.68 18.62
N LEU A 346 0.57 16.64 17.83
CA LEU A 346 1.79 16.54 17.03
C LEU A 346 1.74 17.49 15.83
N THR A 347 2.91 17.91 15.36
CA THR A 347 3.03 18.60 14.07
C THR A 347 2.59 17.68 12.94
N GLU A 348 2.19 18.25 11.80
CA GLU A 348 1.66 17.49 10.66
C GLU A 348 2.73 16.58 10.04
N MET A 349 3.96 17.08 9.91
CA MET A 349 5.10 16.25 9.51
C MET A 349 5.26 15.04 10.43
N LYS A 350 5.07 15.26 11.74
CA LYS A 350 5.14 14.17 12.69
C LYS A 350 4.01 13.18 12.41
N LYS A 351 2.76 13.63 12.31
CA LYS A 351 1.60 12.77 12.03
C LYS A 351 1.82 11.88 10.80
N ASP A 352 2.31 12.42 9.68
CA ASP A 352 2.59 11.63 8.47
C ASP A 352 3.59 10.50 8.72
N LEU A 353 4.70 10.77 9.42
CA LEU A 353 5.67 9.73 9.80
C LEU A 353 5.01 8.59 10.60
N ARG A 354 4.10 8.92 11.53
CA ARG A 354 3.41 7.92 12.36
C ARG A 354 2.43 7.10 11.52
N LYS A 355 1.74 7.75 10.58
CA LYS A 355 0.83 7.08 9.64
C LYS A 355 1.59 6.12 8.72
N VAL A 356 2.79 6.48 8.24
CA VAL A 356 3.69 5.55 7.53
C VAL A 356 4.12 4.40 8.44
N GLY A 357 4.45 4.66 9.71
CA GLY A 357 4.73 3.62 10.69
C GLY A 357 3.58 2.61 10.84
N GLN A 358 2.33 3.09 10.92
CA GLN A 358 1.13 2.23 10.94
C GLN A 358 0.97 1.43 9.64
N LEU A 359 1.25 2.05 8.49
CA LEU A 359 1.21 1.37 7.20
C LEU A 359 2.25 0.25 7.10
N ILE A 360 3.46 0.44 7.61
CA ILE A 360 4.45 -0.63 7.65
C ILE A 360 4.01 -1.75 8.60
N LEU A 361 3.50 -1.43 9.79
CA LEU A 361 2.94 -2.44 10.70
C LEU A 361 1.76 -3.21 10.07
N PHE A 362 0.93 -2.54 9.29
CA PHE A 362 -0.13 -3.16 8.50
C PHE A 362 0.44 -4.19 7.51
N LEU A 363 1.48 -3.80 6.76
CA LEU A 363 2.11 -4.66 5.76
C LEU A 363 2.89 -5.83 6.37
N VAL A 364 3.45 -5.69 7.57
CA VAL A 364 4.09 -6.82 8.29
C VAL A 364 3.06 -7.90 8.61
N GLY A 365 1.88 -7.53 9.08
CA GLY A 365 0.87 -8.53 9.46
C GLY A 365 -0.31 -7.95 10.23
N GLN A 366 -0.81 -6.79 9.79
CA GLN A 366 -1.92 -6.08 10.42
C GLN A 366 -1.65 -5.76 11.91
N LEU A 367 -0.40 -5.40 12.23
CA LEU A 367 0.05 -5.10 13.59
C LEU A 367 -0.20 -3.66 14.01
N ASN A 368 -1.11 -2.95 13.33
CA ASN A 368 -1.46 -1.56 13.62
C ASN A 368 -1.76 -1.35 15.11
N VAL A 369 -1.39 -0.18 15.61
CA VAL A 369 -1.68 0.26 16.98
C VAL A 369 -3.01 1.00 16.99
N PHE A 370 -3.89 0.68 17.94
CA PHE A 370 -5.19 1.31 18.13
C PHE A 370 -5.27 2.12 19.42
N ASN A 371 -6.26 3.01 19.52
CA ASN A 371 -6.54 3.69 20.78
C ASN A 371 -7.04 2.66 21.82
N GLN A 372 -6.57 2.75 23.07
CA GLN A 372 -7.00 1.88 24.19
C GLN A 372 -6.68 0.39 24.04
N GLN A 373 -5.74 0.00 23.17
CA GLN A 373 -5.24 -1.37 23.15
C GLN A 373 -4.37 -1.67 24.39
N GLU A 374 -4.39 -2.92 24.85
CA GLU A 374 -3.57 -3.36 26.00
C GLU A 374 -2.06 -3.37 25.68
N ARG A 375 -1.70 -3.78 24.46
CA ARG A 375 -0.30 -3.86 24.01
C ARG A 375 0.27 -2.47 23.74
N SER A 376 1.40 -2.12 24.33
CA SER A 376 2.09 -0.86 24.04
C SER A 376 2.66 -0.80 22.61
N LEU A 377 3.03 0.41 22.17
CA LEU A 377 3.74 0.60 20.89
C LEU A 377 5.09 -0.14 20.90
N GLU A 378 5.84 -0.07 21.99
CA GLU A 378 7.14 -0.73 22.15
C GLU A 378 7.01 -2.24 22.00
N GLU A 379 6.05 -2.85 22.69
CA GLU A 379 5.75 -4.27 22.54
C GLU A 379 5.31 -4.64 21.13
N THR A 380 4.60 -3.74 20.43
CA THR A 380 4.20 -3.93 19.02
C THR A 380 5.42 -3.95 18.10
N ILE A 381 6.38 -3.03 18.30
CA ILE A 381 7.62 -2.97 17.51
C ILE A 381 8.50 -4.20 17.80
N ILE A 382 8.60 -4.61 19.07
CA ILE A 382 9.31 -5.84 19.48
C ILE A 382 8.64 -7.06 18.84
N LEU A 383 7.31 -7.14 18.85
CA LEU A 383 6.58 -8.23 18.22
C LEU A 383 6.86 -8.28 16.71
N ALA A 384 6.81 -7.15 16.01
CA ALA A 384 7.12 -7.09 14.59
C ALA A 384 8.51 -7.66 14.29
N ALA A 385 9.54 -7.28 15.06
CA ALA A 385 10.89 -7.82 14.93
C ALA A 385 10.97 -9.32 15.26
N LYS A 386 10.30 -9.76 16.34
CA LYS A 386 10.24 -11.18 16.75
C LYS A 386 9.56 -12.08 15.73
N ILE A 387 8.59 -11.57 14.95
CA ILE A 387 8.00 -12.35 13.86
C ILE A 387 9.07 -12.67 12.81
N PHE A 388 9.84 -11.68 12.35
CA PHE A 388 10.96 -11.93 11.42
C PHE A 388 11.97 -12.92 12.00
N GLU A 389 12.32 -12.78 13.28
CA GLU A 389 13.23 -13.71 13.97
C GLU A 389 12.71 -15.16 13.97
N ARG A 390 11.39 -15.38 14.17
CA ARG A 390 10.77 -16.71 14.09
C ARG A 390 10.87 -17.35 12.71
N PHE A 391 11.02 -16.55 11.66
CA PHE A 391 11.29 -17.01 10.30
C PHE A 391 12.79 -16.97 9.94
N GLU A 392 13.66 -16.88 10.95
CA GLU A 392 15.12 -16.84 10.82
C GLU A 392 15.63 -15.63 10.02
N VAL A 393 14.87 -14.53 10.02
CA VAL A 393 15.23 -13.26 9.37
C VAL A 393 15.69 -12.24 10.39
N LYS A 394 16.98 -11.90 10.33
CA LYS A 394 17.55 -10.74 11.02
C LYS A 394 17.16 -9.46 10.30
N THR A 395 16.74 -8.45 11.03
CA THR A 395 16.34 -7.15 10.47
C THR A 395 16.57 -6.03 11.48
N ASN A 396 16.80 -4.82 10.99
CA ASN A 396 16.74 -3.58 11.79
C ASN A 396 15.41 -2.83 11.61
N ILE A 397 14.32 -3.49 11.19
CA ILE A 397 13.00 -2.85 11.03
C ILE A 397 12.52 -2.14 12.31
N SER A 398 12.93 -2.61 13.49
CA SER A 398 12.62 -1.98 14.77
C SER A 398 13.21 -0.58 14.89
N GLU A 399 14.41 -0.33 14.35
CA GLU A 399 15.04 0.99 14.31
C GLU A 399 14.20 1.97 13.49
N LEU A 400 13.79 1.54 12.28
CA LEU A 400 12.95 2.34 11.40
C LEU A 400 11.59 2.62 12.02
N LEU A 401 10.89 1.60 12.53
CA LEU A 401 9.59 1.76 13.18
C LEU A 401 9.69 2.70 14.38
N THR A 402 10.69 2.50 15.25
CA THR A 402 10.93 3.38 16.40
C THR A 402 11.09 4.83 15.94
N TYR A 403 11.89 5.07 14.90
CA TYR A 403 12.07 6.41 14.36
C TYR A 403 10.80 6.99 13.73
N LEU A 404 10.02 6.21 12.98
CA LEU A 404 8.76 6.69 12.38
C LEU A 404 7.76 7.14 13.46
N PHE A 405 7.73 6.48 14.61
CA PHE A 405 6.83 6.85 15.70
C PHE A 405 7.34 7.99 16.60
N THR A 406 8.67 8.14 16.74
CA THR A 406 9.27 9.10 17.69
C THR A 406 9.93 10.31 17.00
N GLY A 407 10.50 10.12 15.82
CA GLY A 407 11.28 11.09 15.05
C GLY A 407 10.47 12.22 14.44
N SER A 408 11.13 13.11 13.71
CA SER A 408 10.50 14.35 13.21
C SER A 408 10.92 14.77 11.81
N SER A 409 11.88 14.08 11.20
CA SER A 409 12.41 14.38 9.87
C SER A 409 12.24 13.19 8.93
N THR A 410 11.61 13.41 7.78
CA THR A 410 11.48 12.44 6.69
C THR A 410 12.81 12.11 6.03
N LYS A 411 13.68 13.11 5.84
CA LYS A 411 15.06 12.89 5.36
C LYS A 411 15.80 11.86 6.22
N LYS A 412 15.67 11.96 7.55
CA LYS A 412 16.29 10.99 8.45
C LYS A 412 15.60 9.62 8.42
N ALA A 413 14.27 9.58 8.25
CA ALA A 413 13.56 8.31 8.01
C ALA A 413 14.07 7.62 6.73
N LEU A 414 14.33 8.40 5.67
CA LEU A 414 14.89 7.91 4.41
C LEU A 414 16.33 7.41 4.57
N GLU A 415 17.16 8.10 5.36
CA GLU A 415 18.51 7.60 5.68
C GLU A 415 18.48 6.26 6.42
N ILE A 416 17.54 6.08 7.35
CA ILE A 416 17.36 4.82 8.09
C ILE A 416 16.80 3.74 7.17
N SER A 417 15.84 4.07 6.30
CA SER A 417 15.25 3.10 5.37
C SER A 417 16.24 2.60 4.32
N LYS A 418 17.18 3.44 3.87
CA LYS A 418 18.30 3.01 2.99
C LYS A 418 19.25 2.01 3.65
N LYS A 419 19.27 1.95 4.99
CA LYS A 419 20.03 0.98 5.78
C LYS A 419 19.16 -0.19 6.24
N LEU A 420 17.88 -0.23 5.86
CA LEU A 420 16.98 -1.30 6.22
C LEU A 420 17.47 -2.61 5.59
N TYR A 421 17.52 -3.67 6.38
CA TYR A 421 17.89 -4.98 5.89
C TYR A 421 16.94 -6.06 6.39
N PHE A 422 16.85 -7.12 5.59
CA PHE A 422 16.23 -8.38 5.95
C PHE A 422 17.18 -9.50 5.52
N TYR A 423 17.91 -10.06 6.48
CA TYR A 423 18.85 -11.14 6.26
C TYR A 423 18.27 -12.41 6.85
N LYS A 424 17.75 -13.29 5.99
CA LYS A 424 17.56 -14.68 6.39
C LYS A 424 18.95 -15.27 6.68
N SER A 425 19.11 -16.06 7.74
CA SER A 425 20.41 -16.59 8.23
C SER A 425 21.20 -17.48 7.26
N ASP A 426 20.79 -17.54 5.99
CA ASP A 426 21.67 -17.89 4.88
C ASP A 426 22.62 -16.72 4.63
N VAL A 427 23.82 -16.80 5.21
CA VAL A 427 24.92 -15.82 5.34
C VAL A 427 25.38 -15.10 4.04
N PHE A 428 24.70 -15.23 2.90
CA PHE A 428 25.22 -14.94 1.56
C PHE A 428 24.71 -13.66 0.87
N LEU A 429 24.13 -12.65 1.55
CA LEU A 429 23.48 -11.50 0.86
C LEU A 429 24.09 -10.09 1.00
N HIS A 430 25.30 -9.91 1.54
CA HIS A 430 25.95 -8.56 1.63
C HIS A 430 26.66 -8.05 0.35
N ILE A 431 25.93 -7.82 -0.75
CA ILE A 431 26.45 -7.01 -1.89
C ILE A 431 25.30 -6.16 -2.40
N SER A 432 25.45 -4.83 -2.38
CA SER A 432 24.48 -3.90 -2.94
C SER A 432 24.45 -3.99 -4.47
N LYS A 433 23.28 -3.73 -5.07
CA LYS A 433 23.05 -3.83 -6.52
C LYS A 433 23.91 -2.85 -7.33
N GLU A 434 24.24 -1.69 -6.76
CA GLU A 434 25.04 -0.63 -7.39
C GLU A 434 26.49 -1.06 -7.70
N TYR A 435 27.06 -1.99 -6.91
CA TYR A 435 28.41 -2.53 -7.15
C TYR A 435 28.43 -3.67 -8.20
N LEU A 436 27.27 -4.21 -8.56
CA LEU A 436 27.10 -5.26 -9.58
C LEU A 436 26.89 -4.68 -10.98
N GLU A 437 26.39 -3.44 -11.08
CA GLU A 437 25.97 -2.81 -12.33
C GLU A 437 27.15 -2.19 -13.11
N GLU A 438 28.22 -1.75 -12.44
CA GLU A 438 29.41 -1.18 -13.09
C GLU A 438 30.74 -1.78 -12.58
N PRO A 439 31.55 -2.41 -13.47
CA PRO A 439 32.86 -2.97 -13.11
C PRO A 439 33.80 -1.99 -12.39
N LYS A 440 33.74 -0.69 -12.70
CA LYS A 440 34.60 0.35 -12.08
C LYS A 440 34.27 0.61 -10.61
N ASN A 441 33.01 0.54 -10.22
CA ASN A 441 32.59 0.73 -8.82
C ASN A 441 33.01 -0.46 -7.95
N LEU A 442 33.06 -1.65 -8.55
CA LEU A 442 33.60 -2.85 -7.92
C LEU A 442 35.13 -2.81 -7.73
N VAL A 443 35.87 -2.32 -8.73
CA VAL A 443 37.31 -2.04 -8.62
C VAL A 443 37.57 -1.09 -7.46
N THR A 444 36.74 -0.06 -7.33
CA THR A 444 36.84 0.98 -6.31
C THR A 444 36.55 0.38 -4.93
N PHE A 445 35.43 -0.36 -4.76
CA PHE A 445 35.11 -1.05 -3.51
C PHE A 445 36.22 -2.01 -3.05
N ILE A 446 36.74 -2.86 -3.94
CA ILE A 446 37.79 -3.83 -3.57
C ILE A 446 39.13 -3.14 -3.28
N LYS A 447 39.41 -1.98 -3.88
CA LYS A 447 40.62 -1.17 -3.58
C LYS A 447 40.47 -0.37 -2.28
N GLU A 448 39.29 0.18 -2.02
CA GLU A 448 38.98 0.99 -0.84
C GLU A 448 38.77 0.16 0.42
N ASN A 449 38.29 -1.08 0.29
CA ASN A 449 38.10 -1.99 1.40
C ASN A 449 39.32 -2.90 1.57
N LYS A 450 40.09 -2.65 2.63
CA LYS A 450 41.07 -3.62 3.12
C LYS A 450 40.30 -4.75 3.81
N PHE A 451 40.10 -5.85 3.10
CA PHE A 451 39.50 -7.04 3.71
C PHE A 451 40.44 -7.59 4.77
N GLU A 452 40.05 -7.49 6.04
CA GLU A 452 40.79 -8.10 7.16
C GLU A 452 40.81 -9.63 7.07
N ASN A 453 39.80 -10.23 6.44
CA ASN A 453 39.68 -11.67 6.24
C ASN A 453 39.73 -12.03 4.75
N LEU A 454 40.55 -13.02 4.40
CA LEU A 454 40.67 -13.47 3.01
C LEU A 454 39.74 -14.64 2.66
N GLY A 455 39.24 -15.41 3.63
CA GLY A 455 38.38 -16.58 3.41
C GLY A 455 36.93 -16.27 3.01
N LEU A 456 36.03 -17.24 3.15
CA LEU A 456 34.59 -17.07 2.86
C LEU A 456 33.93 -16.00 3.74
N ASN A 457 34.47 -15.74 4.93
CA ASN A 457 34.07 -14.64 5.80
C ASN A 457 34.62 -13.25 5.35
N GLY A 458 35.24 -13.16 4.18
CA GLY A 458 35.76 -11.91 3.63
C GLY A 458 35.92 -11.95 2.11
N LEU A 459 37.11 -11.64 1.58
CA LEU A 459 37.30 -11.42 0.14
C LEU A 459 36.85 -12.61 -0.73
N THR A 460 37.18 -13.85 -0.35
CA THR A 460 36.76 -15.04 -1.12
C THR A 460 35.24 -15.14 -1.21
N GLY A 461 34.53 -14.98 -0.09
CA GLY A 461 33.07 -15.06 -0.07
C GLY A 461 32.41 -13.95 -0.91
N TYR A 462 33.00 -12.75 -0.87
CA TYR A 462 32.57 -11.63 -1.69
C TYR A 462 32.72 -11.94 -3.19
N LEU A 463 33.89 -12.39 -3.63
CA LEU A 463 34.14 -12.76 -5.03
C LEU A 463 33.23 -13.91 -5.50
N TRP A 464 33.01 -14.91 -4.64
CA TRP A 464 32.14 -16.03 -4.97
C TRP A 464 30.72 -15.54 -5.25
N LYS A 465 30.17 -14.70 -4.38
CA LYS A 465 28.84 -14.15 -4.59
C LYS A 465 28.74 -13.33 -5.88
N LEU A 466 29.73 -12.49 -6.19
CA LEU A 466 29.76 -11.72 -7.44
C LEU A 466 29.75 -12.62 -8.68
N SER A 467 30.51 -13.72 -8.62
CA SER A 467 30.67 -14.61 -9.76
C SER A 467 29.37 -15.29 -10.21
N ILE A 468 28.39 -15.40 -9.30
CA ILE A 468 27.04 -15.91 -9.59
C ILE A 468 26.29 -14.96 -10.53
N PHE A 469 26.48 -13.64 -10.37
CA PHE A 469 25.79 -12.63 -11.18
C PHE A 469 26.46 -12.40 -12.53
N LYS A 470 27.79 -12.23 -12.54
CA LYS A 470 28.55 -11.97 -13.77
C LYS A 470 30.03 -12.32 -13.61
N LYS A 471 30.55 -13.16 -14.51
CA LYS A 471 32.00 -13.35 -14.65
C LYS A 471 32.63 -12.09 -15.25
N ASN A 472 33.71 -11.61 -14.65
CA ASN A 472 34.43 -10.43 -15.13
C ASN A 472 35.92 -10.56 -14.79
N LYS A 473 36.78 -9.94 -15.62
CA LYS A 473 38.24 -9.92 -15.52
C LYS A 473 38.76 -9.51 -14.13
N LEU A 474 38.06 -8.63 -13.42
CA LEU A 474 38.43 -8.23 -12.06
C LEU A 474 38.34 -9.38 -11.05
N ILE A 475 37.36 -10.28 -11.20
CA ILE A 475 37.22 -11.46 -10.34
C ILE A 475 38.45 -12.36 -10.53
N ASP A 476 38.87 -12.55 -11.79
CA ASP A 476 40.09 -13.30 -12.10
C ASP A 476 41.32 -12.63 -11.49
N GLU A 477 41.50 -11.32 -11.64
CA GLU A 477 42.64 -10.59 -11.05
C GLU A 477 42.69 -10.72 -9.51
N LYS A 478 41.54 -10.72 -8.85
CA LYS A 478 41.48 -10.85 -7.38
C LYS A 478 41.57 -12.29 -6.89
N ILE A 479 41.16 -13.25 -7.71
CA ILE A 479 41.52 -14.65 -7.51
C ILE A 479 43.04 -14.80 -7.56
N GLU A 480 43.72 -14.23 -8.55
CA GLU A 480 45.19 -14.29 -8.61
C GLU A 480 45.84 -13.64 -7.37
N TYR A 481 45.29 -12.53 -6.88
CA TYR A 481 45.72 -11.98 -5.59
C TYR A 481 45.52 -12.97 -4.44
N LEU A 482 44.35 -13.57 -4.28
CA LEU A 482 44.10 -14.58 -3.22
C LEU A 482 45.05 -15.78 -3.33
N LEU A 483 45.33 -16.24 -4.55
CA LEU A 483 46.28 -17.31 -4.82
C LEU A 483 47.71 -16.90 -4.47
N SER A 484 48.08 -15.63 -4.66
CA SER A 484 49.39 -15.09 -4.24
C SER A 484 49.58 -15.09 -2.71
N GLN A 485 48.47 -15.11 -1.95
CA GLN A 485 48.49 -15.18 -0.48
C GLN A 485 48.52 -16.62 0.06
N LEU A 486 48.65 -17.62 -0.81
CA LEU A 486 48.87 -19.00 -0.39
C LEU A 486 50.34 -19.23 -0.05
N SER A 487 50.61 -19.65 1.18
CA SER A 487 51.87 -20.28 1.56
C SER A 487 51.67 -21.80 1.49
N ASP A 488 52.33 -22.43 0.53
CA ASP A 488 52.02 -23.80 0.09
C ASP A 488 50.53 -24.03 -0.21
N SER A 489 49.82 -24.74 0.68
CA SER A 489 48.42 -25.15 0.52
C SER A 489 47.48 -24.34 1.43
N PHE A 490 48.00 -23.37 2.19
CA PHE A 490 47.24 -22.67 3.21
C PHE A 490 47.18 -21.16 2.97
N LEU A 491 45.99 -20.61 3.18
CA LEU A 491 45.73 -19.18 3.00
C LEU A 491 46.23 -18.41 4.22
N HIS A 492 47.00 -17.35 3.97
CA HIS A 492 47.55 -16.47 4.99
C HIS A 492 46.46 -15.58 5.61
N LEU A 493 46.34 -15.58 6.95
CA LEU A 493 45.35 -14.77 7.68
C LEU A 493 45.95 -13.52 8.32
N SER A 494 47.18 -13.60 8.84
CA SER A 494 47.95 -12.52 9.49
C SER A 494 49.41 -12.95 9.63
N GLU A 495 50.34 -12.06 10.05
CA GLU A 495 51.81 -12.21 10.01
C GLU A 495 52.37 -13.60 10.39
N ASN A 496 51.67 -14.41 11.20
CA ASN A 496 52.08 -15.78 11.55
C ASN A 496 50.94 -16.83 11.63
N SER A 497 49.79 -16.60 10.99
CA SER A 497 48.64 -17.52 11.11
C SER A 497 48.06 -17.97 9.76
N TYR A 498 47.85 -19.28 9.61
CA TYR A 498 47.23 -19.91 8.45
C TYR A 498 45.95 -20.65 8.84
N SER A 499 45.00 -20.80 7.92
CA SER A 499 43.81 -21.62 8.15
C SER A 499 43.49 -22.57 6.99
N PRO A 500 43.22 -23.86 7.28
CA PRO A 500 42.76 -24.82 6.29
C PRO A 500 41.23 -24.85 6.11
N TYR A 501 40.46 -24.16 6.97
CA TYR A 501 39.03 -24.41 7.09
C TYR A 501 38.18 -23.75 6.00
N LEU A 502 36.90 -24.11 5.94
CA LEU A 502 35.97 -23.55 4.96
C LEU A 502 35.76 -22.04 5.16
N LEU A 503 35.41 -21.61 6.38
CA LEU A 503 34.95 -20.24 6.60
C LEU A 503 36.05 -19.20 6.40
N ASN A 504 37.25 -19.44 6.91
CA ASN A 504 38.34 -18.47 6.91
C ASN A 504 39.61 -18.94 6.19
N GLY A 505 39.61 -20.13 5.60
CA GLY A 505 40.84 -20.78 5.13
C GLY A 505 40.84 -21.21 3.66
N SER A 506 41.88 -21.98 3.32
CA SER A 506 42.15 -22.40 1.93
C SER A 506 41.10 -23.36 1.37
N SER A 507 40.45 -24.20 2.19
CA SER A 507 39.35 -25.06 1.70
C SER A 507 38.19 -24.25 1.13
N GLY A 508 37.86 -23.11 1.73
CA GLY A 508 36.82 -22.21 1.23
C GLY A 508 37.18 -21.57 -0.11
N LEU A 509 38.44 -21.12 -0.25
CA LEU A 509 38.97 -20.61 -1.51
C LEU A 509 38.96 -21.67 -2.61
N ALA A 510 39.45 -22.87 -2.33
CA ALA A 510 39.48 -23.94 -3.32
C ALA A 510 38.07 -24.38 -3.74
N LEU A 511 37.13 -24.41 -2.80
CA LEU A 511 35.73 -24.71 -3.11
C LEU A 511 35.10 -23.64 -4.02
N PHE A 512 35.39 -22.36 -3.77
CA PHE A 512 35.01 -21.28 -4.69
C PHE A 512 35.57 -21.52 -6.09
N LEU A 513 36.88 -21.75 -6.21
CA LEU A 513 37.54 -21.95 -7.51
C LEU A 513 36.98 -23.16 -8.27
N LEU A 514 36.68 -24.25 -7.56
CA LEU A 514 36.08 -25.47 -8.10
C LEU A 514 34.74 -25.18 -8.78
N THR A 515 33.91 -24.31 -8.19
CA THR A 515 32.60 -23.94 -8.77
C THR A 515 32.71 -22.82 -9.81
N TYR A 516 33.66 -21.91 -9.64
CA TYR A 516 33.84 -20.76 -10.53
C TYR A 516 34.40 -21.15 -11.90
N ASN A 517 35.54 -21.83 -11.91
CA ASN A 517 36.19 -22.32 -13.13
C ASN A 517 37.22 -23.41 -12.78
N PHE A 518 36.75 -24.65 -12.64
CA PHE A 518 37.61 -25.78 -12.30
C PHE A 518 38.79 -25.96 -13.27
N GLU A 519 38.55 -25.93 -14.59
CA GLU A 519 39.58 -26.17 -15.60
C GLU A 519 40.73 -25.16 -15.51
N LYS A 520 40.40 -23.88 -15.28
CA LYS A 520 41.41 -22.83 -15.15
C LYS A 520 42.25 -22.96 -13.87
N TYR A 521 41.65 -23.38 -12.77
CA TYR A 521 42.27 -23.36 -11.44
C TYR A 521 42.56 -24.75 -10.85
N GLU A 522 42.48 -25.79 -11.67
CA GLU A 522 42.63 -27.18 -11.25
C GLU A 522 43.93 -27.40 -10.46
N LYS A 523 45.05 -26.89 -10.98
CA LYS A 523 46.36 -27.04 -10.34
C LYS A 523 46.37 -26.49 -8.90
N GLN A 524 45.75 -25.33 -8.68
CA GLN A 524 45.68 -24.68 -7.38
C GLN A 524 44.71 -25.41 -6.44
N ILE A 525 43.56 -25.86 -6.95
CA ILE A 525 42.59 -26.65 -6.18
C ILE A 525 43.24 -27.95 -5.69
N ILE A 526 43.95 -28.65 -6.57
CA ILE A 526 44.67 -29.89 -6.26
C ILE A 526 45.81 -29.63 -5.27
N LYS A 527 46.55 -28.52 -5.41
CA LYS A 527 47.58 -28.12 -4.44
C LYS A 527 46.98 -27.93 -3.05
N ILE A 528 45.87 -27.21 -2.94
CA ILE A 528 45.16 -26.99 -1.67
C ILE A 528 44.65 -28.32 -1.11
N ALA A 529 43.97 -29.13 -1.93
CA ALA A 529 43.42 -30.42 -1.53
C ALA A 529 44.50 -31.39 -1.00
N ASN A 530 45.70 -31.39 -1.60
CA ASN A 530 46.83 -32.18 -1.11
C ASN A 530 47.35 -31.75 0.27
N GLY A 531 47.08 -30.51 0.70
CA GLY A 531 47.38 -30.03 2.05
C GLY A 531 46.26 -30.29 3.07
N MET A 532 45.13 -30.88 2.65
CA MET A 532 43.97 -31.12 3.52
C MET A 532 43.96 -32.51 4.18
N ASP A 533 45.06 -33.26 4.10
CA ASP A 533 45.31 -34.43 4.94
C ASP A 533 45.71 -34.01 6.37
N VAL A 534 44.79 -33.30 7.02
CA VAL A 534 45.03 -32.70 8.32
C VAL A 534 44.90 -33.77 9.40
N LYS A 535 46.03 -34.19 9.98
CA LYS A 535 46.07 -35.21 11.04
C LYS A 535 45.55 -34.70 12.39
N PHE A 536 45.51 -33.38 12.60
CA PHE A 536 45.09 -32.76 13.85
C PHE A 536 44.43 -31.40 13.60
N SER A 537 43.26 -31.18 14.20
CA SER A 537 42.51 -29.92 14.12
C SER A 537 41.97 -29.52 15.48
N LYS A 538 41.94 -28.22 15.75
CA LYS A 538 41.37 -27.64 16.97
C LYS A 538 39.84 -27.66 16.99
N SER A 539 39.17 -27.90 15.87
CA SER A 539 37.72 -28.06 15.82
C SER A 539 37.25 -29.13 14.82
N MET A 540 36.04 -29.62 15.06
CA MET A 540 35.36 -30.65 14.27
C MET A 540 34.19 -30.09 13.46
N ASP A 541 33.80 -28.85 13.74
CA ASP A 541 32.62 -28.21 13.15
C ASP A 541 32.75 -27.91 11.64
N PHE A 542 31.64 -27.50 11.03
CA PHE A 542 31.56 -27.33 9.57
C PHE A 542 32.27 -26.05 9.11
N GLU A 543 32.17 -24.96 9.87
CA GLU A 543 32.74 -23.68 9.47
C GLU A 543 34.27 -23.61 9.63
N LYS A 544 34.79 -24.11 10.76
CA LYS A 544 36.17 -23.95 11.22
C LYS A 544 36.78 -25.27 11.70
N GLY A 545 36.31 -26.41 11.18
CA GLY A 545 36.75 -27.72 11.60
C GLY A 545 36.80 -28.80 10.50
N LEU A 546 37.05 -30.03 10.95
CA LEU A 546 37.31 -31.18 10.07
C LEU A 546 36.10 -31.59 9.21
N SER A 547 34.86 -31.41 9.68
CA SER A 547 33.69 -31.75 8.86
C SER A 547 33.56 -30.84 7.64
N GLY A 548 33.97 -29.57 7.74
CA GLY A 548 34.07 -28.68 6.59
C GLY A 548 35.18 -29.08 5.61
N ILE A 549 36.33 -29.50 6.11
CA ILE A 549 37.42 -30.01 5.26
C ILE A 549 36.98 -31.29 4.53
N ALA A 550 36.28 -32.19 5.23
CA ALA A 550 35.72 -33.40 4.64
C ALA A 550 34.76 -33.05 3.49
N TYR A 551 33.88 -32.06 3.67
CA TYR A 551 33.00 -31.59 2.60
C TYR A 551 33.79 -31.16 1.35
N PHE A 552 34.80 -30.30 1.52
CA PHE A 552 35.64 -29.85 0.42
C PHE A 552 36.32 -31.02 -0.30
N LEU A 553 36.91 -31.97 0.44
CA LEU A 553 37.55 -33.15 -0.13
C LEU A 553 36.58 -34.02 -0.94
N LEU A 554 35.32 -34.16 -0.50
CA LEU A 554 34.27 -34.86 -1.26
C LEU A 554 33.93 -34.14 -2.56
N MET A 555 33.90 -32.80 -2.56
CA MET A 555 33.65 -32.02 -3.78
C MET A 555 34.80 -32.19 -4.78
N VAL A 556 36.05 -32.22 -4.30
CA VAL A 556 37.22 -32.51 -5.15
C VAL A 556 37.15 -33.94 -5.69
N TYR A 557 36.77 -34.92 -4.87
CA TYR A 557 36.57 -36.30 -5.32
C TYR A 557 35.49 -36.38 -6.42
N GLN A 558 34.32 -35.77 -6.22
CA GLN A 558 33.27 -35.74 -7.24
C GLN A 558 33.74 -35.16 -8.56
N LYS A 559 34.61 -34.15 -8.51
CA LYS A 559 35.10 -33.47 -9.71
C LYS A 559 36.24 -34.24 -10.41
N THR A 560 37.08 -34.94 -9.66
CA THR A 560 38.35 -35.54 -10.16
C THR A 560 38.32 -37.07 -10.26
N GLY A 561 37.39 -37.73 -9.56
CA GLY A 561 37.37 -39.19 -9.40
C GLY A 561 38.50 -39.77 -8.54
N ASN A 562 39.41 -38.95 -8.00
CA ASN A 562 40.59 -39.43 -7.29
C ASN A 562 40.22 -39.93 -5.88
N LYS A 563 40.22 -41.26 -5.70
CA LYS A 563 39.84 -41.95 -4.45
C LYS A 563 40.67 -41.55 -3.23
N LYS A 564 41.85 -40.95 -3.41
CA LYS A 564 42.66 -40.42 -2.32
C LYS A 564 41.88 -39.39 -1.47
N TYR A 565 41.19 -38.45 -2.11
CA TYR A 565 40.42 -37.42 -1.40
C TYR A 565 39.20 -37.99 -0.67
N LEU A 566 38.60 -39.05 -1.24
CA LEU A 566 37.52 -39.79 -0.57
C LEU A 566 38.03 -40.46 0.71
N SER A 567 39.20 -41.11 0.65
CA SER A 567 39.85 -41.73 1.81
C SER A 567 40.17 -40.71 2.91
N TRP A 568 40.71 -39.55 2.53
CA TRP A 568 41.00 -38.48 3.49
C TRP A 568 39.73 -37.89 4.10
N ALA A 569 38.66 -37.68 3.32
CA ALA A 569 37.37 -37.25 3.86
C ALA A 569 36.81 -38.24 4.88
N ASP A 570 36.95 -39.55 4.62
CA ASP A 570 36.54 -40.60 5.56
C ASP A 570 37.34 -40.55 6.87
N GLU A 571 38.64 -40.27 6.81
CA GLU A 571 39.49 -40.09 7.99
C GLU A 571 39.08 -38.87 8.82
N GLN A 572 38.81 -37.73 8.17
CA GLN A 572 38.31 -36.53 8.84
C GLN A 572 36.97 -36.78 9.54
N LEU A 573 36.05 -37.49 8.89
CA LEU A 573 34.75 -37.86 9.46
C LEU A 573 34.85 -38.87 10.61
N ARG A 574 35.79 -39.82 10.54
CA ARG A 574 36.08 -40.75 11.65
C ARG A 574 36.57 -39.98 12.87
N THR A 575 37.45 -38.99 12.67
CA THR A 575 37.93 -38.13 13.75
C THR A 575 36.80 -37.31 14.35
N CYS A 576 35.95 -36.66 13.53
CA CYS A 576 34.78 -35.92 14.01
C CYS A 576 33.86 -36.80 14.89
N LYS A 577 33.67 -38.07 14.50
CA LYS A 577 32.79 -39.01 15.21
C LYS A 577 33.19 -39.22 16.67
N LEU A 578 34.49 -39.14 17.00
CA LEU A 578 34.99 -39.29 18.37
C LEU A 578 34.50 -38.17 19.30
N PHE A 579 34.10 -37.03 18.76
CA PHE A 579 33.65 -35.86 19.50
C PHE A 579 32.12 -35.71 19.54
N ILE A 580 31.38 -36.74 19.13
CA ILE A 580 29.91 -36.72 19.09
C ILE A 580 29.33 -37.47 20.29
N LYS A 581 28.40 -36.82 21.01
CA LYS A 581 27.63 -37.43 22.09
C LYS A 581 26.16 -37.03 21.96
N ASN A 582 25.24 -38.00 22.03
CA ASN A 582 23.80 -37.75 21.97
C ASN A 582 23.35 -36.85 20.81
N LYS A 583 23.85 -37.09 19.59
CA LYS A 583 23.60 -36.25 18.39
C LYS A 583 24.00 -34.78 18.57
N LYS A 584 25.03 -34.52 19.38
CA LYS A 584 25.69 -33.21 19.50
C LYS A 584 27.17 -33.36 19.23
N LEU A 585 27.77 -32.39 18.55
CA LEU A 585 29.21 -32.35 18.30
C LEU A 585 29.86 -31.39 19.28
N TYR A 586 30.95 -31.82 19.92
CA TYR A 586 31.70 -30.94 20.80
C TYR A 586 32.43 -29.85 20.01
N ASN A 587 32.14 -28.58 20.32
CA ASN A 587 32.79 -27.43 19.73
C ASN A 587 33.81 -26.84 20.72
N PHE A 588 35.07 -26.78 20.28
CA PHE A 588 36.18 -26.36 21.15
C PHE A 588 36.24 -24.85 21.38
N TYR A 589 35.66 -24.04 20.49
CA TYR A 589 35.61 -22.59 20.65
C TYR A 589 34.54 -22.18 21.68
N THR A 590 33.38 -22.84 21.65
CA THR A 590 32.28 -22.58 22.60
C THR A 590 32.37 -23.46 23.85
N LYS A 591 33.22 -24.50 23.84
CA LYS A 591 33.37 -25.49 24.92
C LYS A 591 32.05 -26.19 25.28
N SER A 592 31.20 -26.42 24.28
CA SER A 592 29.85 -26.97 24.43
C SER A 592 29.57 -28.04 23.38
N TYR A 593 28.58 -28.90 23.67
CA TYR A 593 28.03 -29.83 22.70
C TYR A 593 26.93 -29.14 21.89
N GLU A 594 27.15 -28.98 20.58
CA GLU A 594 26.31 -28.21 19.65
C GLU A 594 25.52 -29.11 18.69
N GLU A 595 24.28 -28.75 18.39
CA GLU A 595 23.41 -29.44 17.42
C GLU A 595 23.44 -28.78 16.04
N GLY A 596 23.60 -27.45 15.98
CA GLY A 596 23.39 -26.65 14.77
C GLY A 596 24.30 -27.01 13.59
N PHE A 597 23.92 -26.60 12.38
CA PHE A 597 24.61 -26.98 11.15
C PHE A 597 26.07 -26.50 11.09
N LEU A 598 26.33 -25.21 11.31
CA LEU A 598 27.68 -24.66 11.17
C LEU A 598 28.64 -25.12 12.27
N LYS A 599 28.14 -25.25 13.50
CA LYS A 599 28.97 -25.44 14.70
C LYS A 599 28.82 -26.81 15.37
N GLY A 600 27.89 -27.63 14.91
CA GLY A 600 27.36 -28.79 15.62
C GLY A 600 27.10 -30.02 14.75
N TYR A 601 26.32 -30.95 15.30
CA TYR A 601 26.11 -32.29 14.74
C TYR A 601 25.44 -32.32 13.37
N GLU A 602 24.50 -31.42 13.08
CA GLU A 602 23.76 -31.46 11.81
C GLU A 602 24.68 -31.24 10.59
N GLY A 603 25.73 -30.42 10.72
CA GLY A 603 26.74 -30.25 9.66
C GLY A 603 27.53 -31.53 9.40
N TYR A 604 28.00 -32.19 10.45
CA TYR A 604 28.65 -33.50 10.35
C TYR A 604 27.75 -34.54 9.69
N LYS A 605 26.48 -34.61 10.13
CA LYS A 605 25.49 -35.57 9.63
C LYS A 605 25.23 -35.37 8.14
N PHE A 606 25.07 -34.13 7.70
CA PHE A 606 24.94 -33.77 6.29
C PHE A 606 26.10 -34.32 5.45
N ILE A 607 27.34 -34.13 5.90
CA ILE A 607 28.53 -34.62 5.17
C ILE A 607 28.63 -36.13 5.17
N LYS A 608 28.26 -36.79 6.26
CA LYS A 608 28.19 -38.25 6.31
C LYS A 608 27.14 -38.81 5.35
N GLU A 609 25.98 -38.18 5.24
CA GLU A 609 24.94 -38.58 4.30
C GLU A 609 25.36 -38.34 2.86
N LEU A 610 26.02 -37.22 2.57
CA LEU A 610 26.62 -36.92 1.27
C LEU A 610 27.67 -37.98 0.89
N ARG A 611 28.57 -38.32 1.81
CA ARG A 611 29.57 -39.38 1.63
C ARG A 611 28.95 -40.73 1.34
N ARG A 612 27.80 -41.07 1.94
CA ARG A 612 27.12 -42.35 1.70
C ARG A 612 26.55 -42.45 0.28
N LYS A 613 26.25 -41.32 -0.36
CA LYS A 613 25.73 -41.26 -1.74
C LYS A 613 26.84 -41.37 -2.80
N LEU A 614 28.10 -41.24 -2.39
CA LEU A 614 29.31 -41.30 -3.22
C LEU A 614 30.07 -42.59 -2.94
#